data_AF-A0A6P5ZC66-F1
#
_entry.id   AF-A0A6P5ZC66-F1
#
_cell.length_a   1.000
_cell.length_b   1.000
_cell.length_c   1.000
_cell.angle_alpha   90.00
_cell.angle_beta   90.00
_cell.angle_gamma   90.00
#
_symmetry.space_group_name_H-M   'P 1'
#
loop_
_entity.id
_entity.type
_entity.pdbx_description
1 polymer ?
#
loop_
_entity_poly.entity_id
_entity_poly.type
_entity_poly.pdbx_seq_one_letter_code
_entity_poly.pdbx_strand_id
1 'polypeptide(L)'
;MKSAVSSLVSSKYPAISRSLLQHASKPISQRTFFIPTIPRNTQNLYNQRYQKLQIRPNSTSIMASSFKPEQARAPTAFPLPTPPITKFKIGLCQLSVTPDKERNIGHAQKAIEEAAQKGAQLVLLPEIWNSPYSNDSFPVYAEDIDAGHDASPSTAMLSEVSSRLKITIVGGSIPERCGDKLYNTCCVFGTDGKLKARHRKIHLFDIDIPGKIAFMESKTLTAGETPTIVDTDVGRIGIGICYDIRFQELAMIYAARGAHLLCYPGAFNMTTGPLHWELLQRARAMDSQILDGESGVDSSEWWT
;
A
#
# COMPACT_ATOMS: atom_id res chain seq x y z
N MET A 1 49.97 -17.33 20.45
CA MET A 1 51.29 -16.90 19.97
C MET A 1 51.50 -17.43 18.56
N LYS A 2 51.69 -16.52 17.59
CA LYS A 2 52.66 -16.52 16.46
C LYS A 2 52.65 -17.76 15.54
N SER A 3 52.65 -17.69 14.20
CA SER A 3 52.98 -16.67 13.17
C SER A 3 52.47 -17.22 11.82
N ALA A 4 51.87 -16.48 10.87
CA ALA A 4 52.47 -15.53 9.92
C ALA A 4 53.67 -16.17 9.14
N VAL A 5 53.79 -16.20 7.79
CA VAL A 5 53.90 -15.07 6.84
C VAL A 5 54.10 -15.60 5.37
N SER A 6 53.51 -14.88 4.39
CA SER A 6 53.96 -14.50 3.00
C SER A 6 54.12 -15.51 1.84
N SER A 7 53.53 -15.17 0.66
CA SER A 7 54.18 -14.42 -0.46
C SER A 7 53.33 -14.51 -1.76
N LEU A 8 52.84 -13.38 -2.33
CA LEU A 8 53.35 -12.59 -3.50
C LEU A 8 52.94 -13.20 -4.88
N VAL A 9 52.46 -12.53 -5.95
CA VAL A 9 52.81 -11.28 -6.68
C VAL A 9 51.62 -10.90 -7.62
N SER A 10 51.03 -9.70 -7.58
CA SER A 10 51.14 -8.50 -8.48
C SER A 10 51.09 -8.67 -10.02
N SER A 11 50.18 -7.92 -10.68
CA SER A 11 50.24 -7.36 -12.06
C SER A 11 48.82 -6.88 -12.47
N LYS A 12 48.50 -5.75 -13.11
CA LYS A 12 49.17 -4.56 -13.68
C LYS A 12 48.00 -3.63 -14.10
N TYR A 13 48.05 -2.33 -13.83
CA TYR A 13 47.33 -1.31 -14.63
C TYR A 13 48.21 -0.06 -14.73
N PRO A 14 48.37 0.55 -15.93
CA PRO A 14 49.29 1.66 -16.13
C PRO A 14 48.63 3.02 -15.81
N ALA A 15 49.47 3.93 -15.33
CA ALA A 15 49.19 5.36 -15.18
C ALA A 15 49.34 6.08 -16.53
N ILE A 16 48.44 7.01 -16.83
CA ILE A 16 48.66 8.11 -17.79
C ILE A 16 48.31 9.43 -17.09
N SER A 17 49.24 10.37 -17.21
CA SER A 17 49.29 11.67 -16.56
C SER A 17 48.69 12.78 -17.42
N ARG A 18 47.95 13.67 -16.75
CA ARG A 18 47.72 15.12 -16.98
C ARG A 18 47.35 15.62 -18.38
N SER A 19 46.15 16.19 -18.49
CA SER A 19 46.00 17.53 -19.06
C SER A 19 45.00 18.36 -18.25
N LEU A 20 45.34 19.63 -18.08
CA LEU A 20 44.61 20.67 -17.36
C LEU A 20 43.32 21.03 -18.08
N LEU A 21 42.20 21.09 -17.35
CA LEU A 21 41.14 22.07 -17.61
C LEU A 21 40.48 22.44 -16.27
N GLN A 22 40.90 23.60 -15.75
CA GLN A 22 40.16 24.33 -14.72
C GLN A 22 38.80 24.75 -15.31
N HIS A 23 37.71 24.23 -14.77
CA HIS A 23 36.42 24.89 -14.89
C HIS A 23 35.86 25.20 -13.52
N ALA A 24 35.95 26.49 -13.21
CA ALA A 24 35.38 27.15 -12.07
C ALA A 24 33.88 26.88 -11.95
N SER A 25 33.47 26.54 -10.74
CA SER A 25 32.08 26.48 -10.30
C SER A 25 31.45 27.86 -10.49
N LYS A 26 30.65 28.04 -11.54
CA LYS A 26 29.77 29.21 -11.68
C LYS A 26 28.53 28.99 -10.81
N PRO A 27 28.22 29.88 -9.85
CA PRO A 27 26.96 29.81 -9.12
C PRO A 27 25.80 30.14 -10.07
N ILE A 28 24.71 29.41 -9.91
CA ILE A 28 23.46 29.58 -10.63
C ILE A 28 22.92 31.00 -10.35
N SER A 29 22.73 31.77 -11.42
CA SER A 29 22.18 33.12 -11.42
C SER A 29 20.75 33.11 -10.84
N GLN A 30 20.57 33.83 -9.74
CA GLN A 30 19.25 34.23 -9.24
C GLN A 30 18.62 35.18 -10.27
N ARG A 31 17.47 34.80 -10.85
CA ARG A 31 16.60 35.74 -11.55
C ARG A 31 15.89 36.61 -10.51
N THR A 32 16.29 37.88 -10.46
CA THR A 32 15.62 38.95 -9.73
C THR A 32 14.26 39.22 -10.39
N PHE A 33 13.16 38.93 -9.69
CA PHE A 33 11.87 39.55 -10.01
C PHE A 33 11.81 40.92 -9.34
N PHE A 34 11.60 41.96 -10.16
CA PHE A 34 11.34 43.32 -9.69
C PHE A 34 10.02 43.34 -8.91
N ILE A 35 10.08 43.70 -7.62
CA ILE A 35 8.92 44.07 -6.81
C ILE A 35 8.84 45.60 -6.82
N PRO A 36 7.78 46.24 -7.34
CA PRO A 36 7.60 47.68 -7.19
C PRO A 36 7.31 48.01 -5.73
N THR A 37 8.05 48.97 -5.18
CA THR A 37 7.84 49.55 -3.85
C THR A 37 6.50 50.30 -3.80
N ILE A 38 5.57 49.79 -2.99
CA ILE A 38 4.31 50.48 -2.66
C ILE A 38 4.58 51.53 -1.56
N PRO A 39 4.18 52.80 -1.72
CA PRO A 39 4.35 53.83 -0.69
C PRO A 39 3.55 53.50 0.57
N ARG A 40 4.18 53.68 1.75
CA ARG A 40 3.54 53.58 3.06
C ARG A 40 2.50 54.70 3.25
N ASN A 41 1.26 54.50 2.82
CA ASN A 41 0.10 55.19 3.40
C ASN A 41 -1.28 54.63 3.01
N THR A 42 -1.53 53.33 3.24
CA THR A 42 -2.86 52.74 3.00
C THR A 42 -3.32 51.77 4.10
N GLN A 43 -2.95 52.05 5.36
CA GLN A 43 -3.47 51.32 6.53
C GLN A 43 -4.74 51.94 7.15
N ASN A 44 -5.28 53.03 6.59
CA ASN A 44 -6.43 53.75 7.18
C ASN A 44 -7.72 53.75 6.36
N LEU A 45 -7.84 52.93 5.29
CA LEU A 45 -9.07 52.89 4.47
C LEU A 45 -9.78 51.52 4.45
N TYR A 46 -9.29 50.51 5.16
CA TYR A 46 -9.93 49.19 5.22
C TYR A 46 -10.81 48.99 6.47
N ASN A 47 -10.68 49.84 7.50
CA ASN A 47 -11.38 49.69 8.78
C ASN A 47 -12.62 50.59 8.98
N GLN A 48 -13.06 51.34 7.96
CA GLN A 48 -14.20 52.27 8.09
C GLN A 48 -15.47 51.87 7.31
N ARG A 49 -15.56 50.64 6.77
CA ARG A 49 -16.74 50.19 6.01
C ARG A 49 -17.54 49.03 6.61
N TYR A 50 -17.22 48.57 7.82
CA TYR A 50 -17.95 47.51 8.54
C TYR A 50 -18.60 47.98 9.85
N GLN A 51 -19.10 49.21 9.90
CA GLN A 51 -19.99 49.67 10.98
C GLN A 51 -21.17 50.43 10.41
N LYS A 52 -22.19 49.70 9.97
CA LYS A 52 -23.62 50.03 10.06
C LYS A 52 -24.41 49.05 9.21
N LEU A 53 -24.87 47.98 9.84
CA LEU A 53 -26.07 47.24 9.46
C LEU A 53 -26.56 46.55 10.75
N GLN A 54 -27.28 47.31 11.58
CA GLN A 54 -28.07 46.73 12.66
C GLN A 54 -29.27 46.04 12.02
N ILE A 55 -29.19 44.71 11.89
CA ILE A 55 -30.32 43.86 11.53
C ILE A 55 -30.95 43.39 12.85
N ARG A 56 -32.23 43.74 13.03
CA ARG A 56 -33.08 43.31 14.16
C ARG A 56 -33.18 41.78 14.20
N PRO A 57 -33.26 41.13 15.36
CA PRO A 57 -33.40 39.68 15.43
C PRO A 57 -34.87 39.32 15.17
N ASN A 58 -35.23 39.10 13.90
CA ASN A 58 -36.42 38.31 13.62
C ASN A 58 -36.02 36.83 13.71
N SER A 59 -36.70 36.14 14.62
CA SER A 59 -36.71 34.70 14.77
C SER A 59 -37.09 34.04 13.44
N THR A 60 -36.09 33.68 12.65
CA THR A 60 -36.22 32.63 11.64
C THR A 60 -35.42 31.46 12.14
N SER A 61 -36.14 30.45 12.64
CA SER A 61 -35.66 29.08 12.70
C SER A 61 -35.08 28.74 11.33
N ILE A 62 -33.76 28.82 11.19
CA ILE A 62 -33.06 28.20 10.08
C ILE A 62 -33.20 26.71 10.39
N MET A 63 -34.21 26.09 9.79
CA MET A 63 -34.31 24.66 9.65
C MET A 63 -32.96 24.23 9.05
N ALA A 64 -32.07 23.72 9.88
CA ALA A 64 -30.94 22.94 9.42
C ALA A 64 -31.58 21.75 8.68
N SER A 65 -31.81 21.92 7.38
CA SER A 65 -32.24 20.84 6.50
C SER A 65 -31.33 19.68 6.80
N SER A 66 -31.87 18.48 7.01
CA SER A 66 -31.11 17.26 7.24
C SER A 66 -30.32 16.93 5.97
N PHE A 67 -29.31 17.71 5.67
CA PHE A 67 -28.50 17.59 4.49
C PHE A 67 -27.72 16.28 4.63
N LYS A 68 -28.19 15.29 3.87
CA LYS A 68 -27.65 13.95 3.79
C LYS A 68 -26.84 13.88 2.51
N PRO A 69 -25.54 14.23 2.52
CA PRO A 69 -24.71 14.25 1.31
C PRO A 69 -24.74 12.92 0.54
N GLU A 70 -24.99 11.81 1.22
CA GLU A 70 -25.19 10.48 0.63
C GLU A 70 -26.42 10.38 -0.29
N GLN A 71 -27.46 11.19 -0.05
CA GLN A 71 -28.68 11.27 -0.86
C GLN A 71 -28.51 12.17 -2.10
N ALA A 72 -27.43 12.97 -2.16
CA ALA A 72 -27.13 13.84 -3.29
C ALA A 72 -26.34 13.13 -4.42
N ARG A 73 -26.05 11.83 -4.28
CA ARG A 73 -25.42 11.00 -5.33
C ARG A 73 -26.49 10.33 -6.20
N ALA A 74 -26.25 10.26 -7.51
CA ALA A 74 -27.07 9.51 -8.47
C ALA A 74 -26.16 8.57 -9.30
N PRO A 75 -26.27 7.23 -9.14
CA PRO A 75 -27.17 6.54 -8.21
C PRO A 75 -26.78 6.79 -6.75
N THR A 76 -27.76 6.75 -5.86
CA THR A 76 -27.52 6.86 -4.40
C THR A 76 -26.56 5.78 -3.95
N ALA A 77 -25.62 6.13 -3.06
CA ALA A 77 -24.76 5.13 -2.45
C ALA A 77 -25.61 4.07 -1.73
N PHE A 78 -25.21 2.80 -1.79
CA PHE A 78 -25.97 1.74 -1.12
C PHE A 78 -25.98 2.00 0.40
N PRO A 79 -27.16 2.06 1.05
CA PRO A 79 -27.26 2.24 2.49
C PRO A 79 -26.88 0.93 3.18
N LEU A 80 -25.60 0.75 3.42
CA LEU A 80 -25.10 -0.42 4.12
C LEU A 80 -24.91 -0.07 5.60
N PRO A 81 -25.22 -0.99 6.54
CA PRO A 81 -24.88 -0.80 7.94
C PRO A 81 -23.39 -0.48 8.03
N THR A 82 -23.09 0.71 8.53
CA THR A 82 -21.72 1.17 8.70
C THR A 82 -21.24 0.59 10.03
N PRO A 83 -20.25 -0.33 10.05
CA PRO A 83 -19.64 -0.72 11.31
C PRO A 83 -19.09 0.55 12.01
N PRO A 84 -19.19 0.65 13.35
CA PRO A 84 -18.77 1.84 14.07
C PRO A 84 -17.28 2.12 13.82
N ILE A 85 -16.98 3.24 13.17
CA ILE A 85 -15.59 3.66 12.91
C ILE A 85 -15.07 4.38 14.14
N THR A 86 -14.01 3.84 14.74
CA THR A 86 -13.25 4.53 15.79
C THR A 86 -11.88 4.94 15.24
N LYS A 87 -11.16 5.78 15.98
CA LYS A 87 -9.78 6.10 15.63
C LYS A 87 -8.88 4.90 15.97
N PHE A 88 -8.22 4.33 14.98
CA PHE A 88 -7.27 3.23 15.16
C PHE A 88 -5.90 3.53 14.50
N LYS A 89 -4.90 2.70 14.82
CA LYS A 89 -3.59 2.73 14.17
C LYS A 89 -3.45 1.56 13.22
N ILE A 90 -2.80 1.80 12.09
CA ILE A 90 -2.48 0.79 11.08
C ILE A 90 -0.98 0.54 11.09
N GLY A 91 -0.57 -0.72 11.08
CA GLY A 91 0.80 -1.16 10.83
C GLY A 91 0.97 -1.63 9.39
N LEU A 92 1.87 -1.00 8.66
CA LEU A 92 2.18 -1.35 7.27
C LEU A 92 3.56 -2.03 7.27
N CYS A 93 3.58 -3.35 7.05
CA CYS A 93 4.81 -4.13 7.13
C CYS A 93 5.49 -4.22 5.78
N GLN A 94 6.74 -3.76 5.72
CA GLN A 94 7.62 -3.97 4.57
C GLN A 94 8.62 -5.06 4.93
N LEU A 95 8.62 -6.14 4.15
CA LEU A 95 9.38 -7.35 4.43
C LEU A 95 10.37 -7.63 3.30
N SER A 96 11.56 -8.13 3.65
CA SER A 96 12.50 -8.70 2.68
C SER A 96 12.26 -10.21 2.60
N VAL A 97 11.91 -10.70 1.40
CA VAL A 97 11.41 -12.05 1.13
C VAL A 97 12.47 -12.98 0.55
N THR A 98 12.95 -13.93 1.35
CA THR A 98 13.98 -14.89 0.95
C THR A 98 13.41 -16.15 0.29
N PRO A 99 14.23 -17.06 -0.27
CA PRO A 99 13.79 -18.40 -0.66
C PRO A 99 13.42 -19.32 0.54
N ASP A 100 13.76 -18.94 1.77
CA ASP A 100 13.41 -19.73 2.96
C ASP A 100 12.03 -19.31 3.48
N LYS A 101 11.02 -20.15 3.21
CA LYS A 101 9.63 -19.91 3.63
C LYS A 101 9.49 -19.76 5.15
N GLU A 102 10.14 -20.63 5.93
CA GLU A 102 10.03 -20.59 7.38
C GLU A 102 10.62 -19.28 7.93
N ARG A 103 11.75 -18.85 7.38
CA ARG A 103 12.35 -17.55 7.70
C ARG A 103 11.41 -16.40 7.37
N ASN A 104 10.76 -16.42 6.21
CA ASN A 104 9.81 -15.39 5.82
C ASN A 104 8.61 -15.32 6.79
N ILE A 105 8.07 -16.48 7.18
CA ILE A 105 6.97 -16.58 8.16
C ILE A 105 7.41 -16.02 9.51
N GLY A 106 8.59 -16.39 10.01
CA GLY A 106 9.12 -15.86 11.28
C GLY A 106 9.35 -14.35 11.23
N HIS A 107 9.85 -13.82 10.12
CA HIS A 107 10.01 -12.38 9.92
C HIS A 107 8.66 -11.65 9.88
N ALA A 108 7.68 -12.17 9.16
CA ALA A 108 6.34 -11.59 9.07
C ALA A 108 5.67 -11.56 10.45
N GLN A 109 5.73 -12.67 11.19
CA GLN A 109 5.22 -12.75 12.55
C GLN A 109 5.83 -11.68 13.46
N LYS A 110 7.16 -11.55 13.45
CA LYS A 110 7.87 -10.53 14.24
C LYS A 110 7.42 -9.12 13.89
N ALA A 111 7.29 -8.81 12.60
CA ALA A 111 6.84 -7.50 12.13
C ALA A 111 5.39 -7.18 12.58
N ILE A 112 4.51 -8.18 12.53
CA ILE A 112 3.13 -8.06 13.06
C ILE A 112 3.15 -7.76 14.56
N GLU A 113 3.95 -8.51 15.33
CA GLU A 113 4.07 -8.33 16.77
C GLU A 113 4.62 -6.94 17.14
N GLU A 114 5.64 -6.46 16.43
CA GLU A 114 6.18 -5.11 16.61
C GLU A 114 5.15 -4.02 16.29
N ALA A 115 4.36 -4.19 15.24
CA ALA A 115 3.29 -3.26 14.88
C ALA A 115 2.20 -3.22 15.97
N ALA A 116 1.78 -4.39 16.45
CA ALA A 116 0.80 -4.51 17.53
C ALA A 116 1.29 -3.89 18.84
N GLN A 117 2.57 -4.09 19.20
CA GLN A 117 3.20 -3.44 20.37
C GLN A 117 3.17 -1.91 20.28
N LYS A 118 3.23 -1.34 19.07
CA LYS A 118 3.09 0.12 18.83
C LYS A 118 1.61 0.58 18.82
N GLY A 119 0.68 -0.33 19.07
CA GLY A 119 -0.75 -0.10 19.20
C GLY A 119 -1.54 -0.21 17.90
N ALA A 120 -0.99 -0.87 16.86
CA ALA A 120 -1.75 -1.16 15.65
C ALA A 120 -2.93 -2.09 15.96
N GLN A 121 -4.11 -1.75 15.45
CA GLN A 121 -5.31 -2.60 15.50
C GLN A 121 -5.59 -3.29 14.16
N LEU A 122 -4.99 -2.76 13.09
CA LEU A 122 -4.95 -3.34 11.76
C LEU A 122 -3.49 -3.48 11.33
N VAL A 123 -3.10 -4.64 10.81
CA VAL A 123 -1.78 -4.85 10.19
C VAL A 123 -1.94 -5.33 8.76
N LEU A 124 -1.15 -4.77 7.85
CA LEU A 124 -1.10 -5.10 6.43
C LEU A 124 0.27 -5.67 6.06
N LEU A 125 0.31 -6.93 5.61
CA LEU A 125 1.50 -7.54 5.01
C LEU A 125 1.57 -7.26 3.49
N PRO A 126 2.75 -7.37 2.85
CA PRO A 126 2.90 -7.05 1.44
C PRO A 126 2.51 -8.22 0.51
N GLU A 127 2.54 -8.03 -0.80
CA GLU A 127 2.25 -9.07 -1.80
C GLU A 127 3.32 -10.19 -1.78
N ILE A 128 2.87 -11.45 -1.88
CA ILE A 128 3.70 -12.67 -1.96
C ILE A 128 4.86 -12.63 -0.95
N TRP A 129 4.52 -12.41 0.31
CA TRP A 129 5.52 -12.19 1.36
C TRP A 129 6.18 -13.49 1.84
N ASN A 130 5.59 -14.66 1.53
CA ASN A 130 6.07 -15.95 2.01
C ASN A 130 7.07 -16.64 1.06
N SER A 131 7.32 -16.09 -0.13
CA SER A 131 8.13 -16.74 -1.17
C SER A 131 8.65 -15.78 -2.23
N PRO A 132 9.72 -16.13 -2.99
CA PRO A 132 10.18 -15.29 -4.09
C PRO A 132 9.09 -15.07 -5.16
N TYR A 133 8.96 -13.83 -5.64
CA TYR A 133 7.99 -13.47 -6.68
C TYR A 133 8.46 -13.90 -8.07
N SER A 134 8.16 -15.14 -8.46
CA SER A 134 8.47 -15.66 -9.80
C SER A 134 7.55 -16.81 -10.21
N ASN A 135 7.34 -16.96 -11.52
CA ASN A 135 6.51 -18.03 -12.09
C ASN A 135 7.00 -19.44 -11.72
N ASP A 136 8.30 -19.63 -11.55
CA ASP A 136 8.88 -20.93 -11.15
C ASP A 136 8.69 -21.21 -9.66
N SER A 137 8.58 -20.16 -8.83
CA SER A 137 8.38 -20.30 -7.39
C SER A 137 6.92 -20.54 -7.02
N PHE A 138 5.96 -19.89 -7.69
CA PHE A 138 4.56 -20.00 -7.27
C PHE A 138 4.06 -21.44 -7.05
N PRO A 139 4.32 -22.42 -7.93
CA PRO A 139 3.86 -23.80 -7.72
C PRO A 139 4.54 -24.49 -6.53
N VAL A 140 5.81 -24.19 -6.28
CA VAL A 140 6.62 -24.81 -5.21
C VAL A 140 6.21 -24.28 -3.85
N TYR A 141 5.91 -22.98 -3.75
CA TYR A 141 5.59 -22.34 -2.49
C TYR A 141 4.10 -22.24 -2.21
N ALA A 142 3.24 -22.62 -3.16
CA ALA A 142 1.80 -22.54 -2.99
C ALA A 142 1.30 -23.41 -1.83
N GLU A 143 0.37 -22.85 -1.08
CA GLU A 143 -0.24 -23.48 0.08
C GLU A 143 -1.72 -23.76 -0.17
N ASP A 144 -2.20 -24.90 0.32
CA ASP A 144 -3.62 -25.23 0.28
C ASP A 144 -4.26 -24.76 1.60
N ILE A 145 -4.95 -23.63 1.53
CA ILE A 145 -5.57 -22.96 2.68
C ILE A 145 -6.70 -23.81 3.27
N ASP A 146 -7.39 -24.59 2.44
CA ASP A 146 -8.55 -25.37 2.84
C ASP A 146 -8.16 -26.76 3.39
N ALA A 147 -6.93 -27.22 3.12
CA ALA A 147 -6.40 -28.50 3.61
C ALA A 147 -5.87 -28.48 5.07
N GLY A 148 -5.98 -27.33 5.76
CA GLY A 148 -5.66 -27.20 7.18
C GLY A 148 -4.27 -26.62 7.49
N HIS A 149 -3.94 -26.58 8.78
CA HIS A 149 -2.80 -25.80 9.29
C HIS A 149 -1.45 -26.23 8.68
N ASP A 150 -1.19 -27.54 8.59
CA ASP A 150 0.08 -28.05 8.07
C ASP A 150 0.25 -27.81 6.55
N ALA A 151 -0.87 -27.72 5.82
CA ALA A 151 -0.88 -27.44 4.39
C ALA A 151 -0.78 -25.94 4.07
N SER A 152 -1.03 -25.08 5.06
CA SER A 152 -0.87 -23.63 4.94
C SER A 152 -0.28 -22.99 6.21
N PRO A 153 1.02 -23.21 6.48
CA PRO A 153 1.69 -22.63 7.65
C PRO A 153 1.64 -21.09 7.65
N SER A 154 1.59 -20.45 6.47
CA SER A 154 1.48 -18.99 6.37
C SER A 154 0.16 -18.50 6.94
N THR A 155 -0.97 -19.12 6.58
CA THR A 155 -2.29 -18.72 7.08
C THR A 155 -2.54 -19.16 8.52
N ALA A 156 -1.98 -20.32 8.92
CA ALA A 156 -2.02 -20.78 10.31
C ALA A 156 -1.35 -19.76 11.26
N MET A 157 -0.16 -19.27 10.91
CA MET A 157 0.53 -18.24 11.67
C MET A 157 -0.31 -16.95 11.79
N LEU A 158 -0.89 -16.48 10.67
CA LEU A 158 -1.72 -15.27 10.66
C LEU A 158 -2.97 -15.40 11.54
N SER A 159 -3.64 -16.54 11.49
CA SER A 159 -4.79 -16.87 12.36
C SER A 159 -4.42 -16.86 13.84
N GLU A 160 -3.30 -17.52 14.20
CA GLU A 160 -2.85 -17.60 15.59
C GLU A 160 -2.49 -16.22 16.14
N VAL A 161 -1.67 -15.47 15.40
CA VAL A 161 -1.17 -14.16 15.87
C VAL A 161 -2.28 -13.12 15.92
N SER A 162 -3.26 -13.14 14.98
CA SER A 162 -4.40 -12.21 15.04
C SER A 162 -5.28 -12.45 16.26
N SER A 163 -5.54 -13.72 16.61
CA SER A 163 -6.31 -14.09 17.80
C SER A 163 -5.57 -13.79 19.09
N ARG A 164 -4.26 -14.06 19.14
CA ARG A 164 -3.42 -13.82 20.32
C ARG A 164 -3.25 -12.34 20.61
N LEU A 165 -3.04 -11.52 19.58
CA LEU A 165 -2.82 -10.08 19.73
C LEU A 165 -4.13 -9.26 19.70
N LYS A 166 -5.26 -9.88 19.36
CA LYS A 166 -6.58 -9.23 19.21
C LYS A 166 -6.56 -8.07 18.20
N ILE A 167 -5.95 -8.32 17.05
CA ILE A 167 -5.86 -7.36 15.93
C ILE A 167 -6.48 -7.95 14.67
N THR A 168 -6.88 -7.08 13.74
CA THR A 168 -7.23 -7.47 12.37
C THR A 168 -5.95 -7.54 11.54
N ILE A 169 -5.82 -8.57 10.69
CA ILE A 169 -4.67 -8.71 9.80
C ILE A 169 -5.17 -8.85 8.36
N VAL A 170 -4.78 -7.93 7.49
CA VAL A 170 -4.82 -8.14 6.04
C VAL A 170 -3.50 -8.78 5.67
N GLY A 171 -3.54 -10.09 5.45
CA GLY A 171 -2.38 -10.98 5.39
C GLY A 171 -1.56 -10.86 4.11
N GLY A 172 -1.50 -9.69 3.48
CA GLY A 172 -0.76 -9.50 2.24
C GLY A 172 -1.24 -10.48 1.18
N SER A 173 -0.34 -11.10 0.44
CA SER A 173 -0.74 -12.29 -0.32
C SER A 173 0.29 -13.41 -0.27
N ILE A 174 -0.18 -14.62 -0.61
CA ILE A 174 0.63 -15.82 -0.82
C ILE A 174 0.17 -16.53 -2.10
N PRO A 175 1.01 -17.39 -2.72
CA PRO A 175 0.54 -18.32 -3.72
C PRO A 175 -0.40 -19.33 -3.05
N GLU A 176 -1.64 -19.40 -3.50
CA GLU A 176 -2.64 -20.37 -3.04
C GLU A 176 -2.76 -21.51 -4.05
N ARG A 177 -2.83 -22.74 -3.57
CA ARG A 177 -3.19 -23.91 -4.35
C ARG A 177 -4.65 -24.27 -4.09
N CYS A 178 -5.41 -24.47 -5.16
CA CYS A 178 -6.80 -24.95 -5.09
C CYS A 178 -7.05 -25.90 -6.26
N GLY A 179 -6.95 -27.20 -5.99
CA GLY A 179 -6.86 -28.23 -7.02
C GLY A 179 -5.65 -28.01 -7.93
N ASP A 180 -5.88 -28.04 -9.24
CA ASP A 180 -4.84 -27.84 -10.26
C ASP A 180 -4.51 -26.36 -10.52
N LYS A 181 -5.24 -25.43 -9.88
CA LYS A 181 -5.10 -23.99 -10.09
C LYS A 181 -4.27 -23.35 -8.98
N LEU A 182 -3.53 -22.32 -9.38
CA LEU A 182 -2.76 -21.46 -8.49
C LEU A 182 -3.32 -20.05 -8.53
N TYR A 183 -3.32 -19.35 -7.40
CA TYR A 183 -3.81 -17.98 -7.28
C TYR A 183 -2.85 -17.11 -6.48
N ASN A 184 -2.87 -15.80 -6.71
CA ASN A 184 -2.28 -14.81 -5.83
C ASN A 184 -3.35 -14.36 -4.84
N THR A 185 -3.23 -14.78 -3.58
CA THR A 185 -4.36 -14.74 -2.63
C THR A 185 -4.04 -13.98 -1.37
N CYS A 186 -4.88 -12.99 -1.06
CA CYS A 186 -4.91 -12.24 0.19
C CYS A 186 -5.97 -12.79 1.13
N CYS A 187 -5.57 -13.14 2.34
CA CYS A 187 -6.46 -13.58 3.41
C CYS A 187 -6.58 -12.51 4.50
N VAL A 188 -7.80 -12.25 4.96
CA VAL A 188 -8.08 -11.31 6.06
C VAL A 188 -8.50 -12.08 7.30
N PHE A 189 -7.78 -11.88 8.40
CA PHE A 189 -8.05 -12.53 9.69
C PHE A 189 -8.61 -11.52 10.69
N GLY A 190 -9.67 -11.94 11.39
CA GLY A 190 -10.28 -11.17 12.47
C GLY A 190 -9.53 -11.29 13.79
N THR A 191 -9.96 -10.50 14.78
CA THR A 191 -9.44 -10.50 16.16
C THR A 191 -9.68 -11.81 16.92
N ASP A 192 -10.50 -12.70 16.37
CA ASP A 192 -10.77 -14.04 16.89
C ASP A 192 -9.96 -15.15 16.21
N GLY A 193 -9.08 -14.79 15.25
CA GLY A 193 -8.31 -15.75 14.46
C GLY A 193 -9.03 -16.29 13.23
N LYS A 194 -10.33 -15.97 13.04
CA LYS A 194 -11.07 -16.54 11.91
C LYS A 194 -10.70 -15.85 10.61
N LEU A 195 -10.63 -16.65 9.55
CA LEU A 195 -10.58 -16.15 8.18
C LEU A 195 -11.90 -15.44 7.84
N LYS A 196 -11.85 -14.12 7.69
CA LYS A 196 -13.02 -13.26 7.41
C LYS A 196 -13.25 -13.09 5.91
N ALA A 197 -12.19 -13.09 5.12
CA ALA A 197 -12.28 -13.00 3.67
C ALA A 197 -11.04 -13.58 2.99
N ARG A 198 -11.23 -14.03 1.75
CA ARG A 198 -10.19 -14.49 0.83
C ARG A 198 -10.37 -13.73 -0.50
N HIS A 199 -9.35 -12.99 -0.92
CA HIS A 199 -9.33 -12.25 -2.17
C HIS A 199 -8.26 -12.85 -3.09
N ARG A 200 -8.69 -13.36 -4.25
CA ARG A 200 -7.79 -13.78 -5.32
C ARG A 200 -7.63 -12.61 -6.28
N LYS A 201 -6.38 -12.24 -6.59
CA LYS A 201 -6.03 -11.13 -7.48
C LYS A 201 -6.81 -11.22 -8.79
N ILE A 202 -7.54 -10.16 -9.12
CA ILE A 202 -8.46 -10.17 -10.27
C ILE A 202 -7.69 -9.84 -11.54
N HIS A 203 -6.83 -8.83 -11.48
CA HIS A 203 -6.04 -8.38 -12.62
C HIS A 203 -4.61 -8.89 -12.49
N LEU A 204 -4.29 -9.95 -13.23
CA LEU A 204 -2.95 -10.53 -13.25
C LEU A 204 -1.94 -9.57 -13.90
N PHE A 205 -0.71 -9.59 -13.39
CA PHE A 205 0.37 -8.73 -13.84
C PHE A 205 1.02 -9.26 -15.11
N ASP A 206 0.36 -9.02 -16.24
CA ASP A 206 0.89 -9.31 -17.56
C ASP A 206 1.39 -8.01 -18.22
N ILE A 207 2.70 -7.82 -18.22
CA ILE A 207 3.33 -6.68 -18.88
C ILE A 207 4.45 -7.13 -19.81
N ASP A 208 4.56 -6.44 -20.93
CA ASP A 208 5.70 -6.50 -21.84
C ASP A 208 6.10 -5.08 -22.21
N ILE A 209 7.15 -4.58 -21.56
CA ILE A 209 7.76 -3.30 -21.86
C ILE A 209 9.10 -3.60 -22.54
N PRO A 210 9.17 -3.46 -23.89
CA PRO A 210 10.35 -3.82 -24.66
C PRO A 210 11.63 -3.19 -24.10
N GLY A 211 12.63 -4.04 -23.85
CA GLY A 211 13.94 -3.62 -23.34
C GLY A 211 13.97 -3.20 -21.87
N LYS A 212 12.87 -3.34 -21.11
CA LYS A 212 12.84 -3.04 -19.67
C LYS A 212 12.40 -4.22 -18.82
N ILE A 213 11.17 -4.70 -19.03
CA ILE A 213 10.59 -5.77 -18.22
C ILE A 213 9.51 -6.51 -19.00
N ALA A 214 9.57 -7.83 -18.98
CA ALA A 214 8.51 -8.70 -19.43
C ALA A 214 8.19 -9.68 -18.31
N PHE A 215 6.95 -9.68 -17.84
CA PHE A 215 6.46 -10.61 -16.83
C PHE A 215 5.02 -10.97 -17.16
N MET A 216 4.70 -12.26 -17.14
CA MET A 216 3.36 -12.77 -17.42
C MET A 216 2.96 -13.66 -16.25
N GLU A 217 2.26 -13.09 -15.27
CA GLU A 217 1.74 -13.79 -14.09
C GLU A 217 0.74 -14.89 -14.51
N SER A 218 0.00 -14.66 -15.60
CA SER A 218 -0.99 -15.59 -16.15
C SER A 218 -0.43 -16.89 -16.71
N LYS A 219 0.89 -17.00 -16.89
CA LYS A 219 1.54 -18.26 -17.28
C LYS A 219 1.41 -19.33 -16.19
N THR A 220 1.29 -18.91 -14.94
CA THR A 220 1.29 -19.80 -13.79
C THR A 220 0.07 -19.61 -12.89
N LEU A 221 -0.38 -18.36 -12.70
CA LEU A 221 -1.49 -18.04 -11.82
C LEU A 221 -2.80 -17.88 -12.59
N THR A 222 -3.90 -18.19 -11.91
CA THR A 222 -5.27 -18.00 -12.36
C THR A 222 -5.82 -16.72 -11.71
N ALA A 223 -6.58 -15.94 -12.49
CA ALA A 223 -7.26 -14.74 -11.99
C ALA A 223 -8.40 -15.11 -11.03
N GLY A 224 -8.64 -14.25 -10.05
CA GLY A 224 -9.88 -14.21 -9.31
C GLY A 224 -11.02 -13.59 -10.12
N GLU A 225 -12.26 -13.87 -9.72
CA GLU A 225 -13.45 -13.44 -10.47
C GLU A 225 -14.33 -12.44 -9.71
N THR A 226 -14.04 -12.21 -8.42
CA THR A 226 -14.95 -11.48 -7.52
C THR A 226 -14.23 -10.39 -6.71
N PRO A 227 -14.70 -9.13 -6.78
CA PRO A 227 -14.28 -8.08 -5.84
C PRO A 227 -14.53 -8.48 -4.39
N THR A 228 -13.57 -8.24 -3.50
CA THR A 228 -13.64 -8.68 -2.10
C THR A 228 -13.76 -7.49 -1.16
N ILE A 229 -14.83 -7.50 -0.36
CA ILE A 229 -15.09 -6.52 0.70
C ILE A 229 -15.38 -7.29 1.98
N VAL A 230 -14.83 -6.82 3.09
CA VAL A 230 -14.95 -7.49 4.38
C VAL A 230 -15.23 -6.51 5.51
N ASP A 231 -16.17 -6.88 6.38
CA ASP A 231 -16.45 -6.15 7.62
C ASP A 231 -15.56 -6.67 8.75
N THR A 232 -14.89 -5.73 9.42
CA THR A 232 -13.94 -5.97 10.52
C THR A 232 -14.22 -5.01 11.66
N ASP A 233 -13.58 -5.24 12.81
CA ASP A 233 -13.71 -4.37 13.99
C ASP A 233 -13.15 -2.95 13.75
N VAL A 234 -12.30 -2.77 12.72
CA VAL A 234 -11.73 -1.48 12.31
C VAL A 234 -12.47 -0.83 11.14
N GLY A 235 -13.54 -1.47 10.65
CA GLY A 235 -14.37 -0.97 9.56
C GLY A 235 -14.49 -1.94 8.38
N ARG A 236 -15.11 -1.45 7.30
CA ARG A 236 -15.25 -2.19 6.04
C ARG A 236 -14.04 -1.94 5.16
N ILE A 237 -13.41 -3.02 4.70
CA ILE A 237 -12.17 -2.96 3.91
C ILE A 237 -12.43 -3.54 2.51
N GLY A 238 -12.05 -2.81 1.47
CA GLY A 238 -11.95 -3.34 0.10
C GLY A 238 -10.53 -3.83 -0.17
N ILE A 239 -10.39 -5.04 -0.72
CA ILE A 239 -9.09 -5.68 -0.94
C ILE A 239 -8.79 -5.73 -2.44
N GLY A 240 -7.63 -5.24 -2.85
CA GLY A 240 -7.03 -5.52 -4.16
C GLY A 240 -5.59 -5.96 -3.96
N ILE A 241 -4.95 -6.54 -4.98
CA ILE A 241 -3.54 -6.89 -4.93
C ILE A 241 -2.81 -6.21 -6.08
N CYS A 242 -1.81 -5.39 -5.75
CA CYS A 242 -0.82 -4.82 -6.66
C CYS A 242 -1.43 -4.23 -7.94
N TYR A 243 -1.43 -4.98 -9.03
CA TYR A 243 -1.89 -4.56 -10.35
C TYR A 243 -3.37 -4.17 -10.36
N ASP A 244 -4.18 -4.70 -9.44
CA ASP A 244 -5.59 -4.30 -9.24
C ASP A 244 -5.76 -2.79 -9.07
N ILE A 245 -4.77 -2.09 -8.51
CA ILE A 245 -4.85 -0.64 -8.29
C ILE A 245 -4.95 0.17 -9.59
N ARG A 246 -4.50 -0.40 -10.72
CA ARG A 246 -4.59 0.26 -12.03
C ARG A 246 -6.03 0.35 -12.54
N PHE A 247 -6.93 -0.47 -12.02
CA PHE A 247 -8.31 -0.61 -12.47
C PHE A 247 -9.24 0.13 -11.51
N GLN A 248 -9.52 1.39 -11.83
CA GLN A 248 -10.32 2.28 -11.00
C GLN A 248 -11.74 1.76 -10.74
N GLU A 249 -12.27 0.95 -11.65
CA GLU A 249 -13.58 0.30 -11.56
C GLU A 249 -13.69 -0.51 -10.27
N LEU A 250 -12.61 -1.18 -9.85
CA LEU A 250 -12.58 -1.97 -8.63
C LEU A 250 -12.74 -1.09 -7.39
N ALA A 251 -11.98 0.02 -7.32
CA ALA A 251 -12.09 0.99 -6.23
C ALA A 251 -13.47 1.67 -6.19
N MET A 252 -14.07 1.95 -7.35
CA MET A 252 -15.41 2.53 -7.42
C MET A 252 -16.49 1.55 -6.93
N ILE A 253 -16.35 0.25 -7.22
CA ILE A 253 -17.25 -0.79 -6.66
C ILE A 253 -17.12 -0.83 -5.14
N TYR A 254 -15.90 -0.76 -4.60
CA TYR A 254 -15.64 -0.73 -3.17
C TYR A 254 -16.26 0.51 -2.50
N ALA A 255 -16.12 1.68 -3.12
CA ALA A 255 -16.74 2.92 -2.67
C ALA A 255 -18.26 2.86 -2.66
N ALA A 256 -18.86 2.36 -3.75
CA ALA A 256 -20.30 2.20 -3.86
C ALA A 256 -20.87 1.23 -2.81
N ARG A 257 -20.05 0.27 -2.35
CA ARG A 257 -20.35 -0.69 -1.29
C ARG A 257 -19.87 -0.26 0.11
N GLY A 258 -19.55 1.01 0.27
CA GLY A 258 -19.30 1.63 1.58
C GLY A 258 -18.01 1.17 2.25
N ALA A 259 -16.97 0.83 1.49
CA ALA A 259 -15.65 0.61 2.07
C ALA A 259 -15.12 1.88 2.76
N HIS A 260 -14.48 1.72 3.92
CA HIS A 260 -13.83 2.80 4.68
C HIS A 260 -12.33 2.86 4.44
N LEU A 261 -11.76 1.73 4.02
CA LEU A 261 -10.35 1.56 3.70
C LEU A 261 -10.23 0.70 2.45
N LEU A 262 -9.32 1.09 1.55
CA LEU A 262 -8.80 0.22 0.50
C LEU A 262 -7.42 -0.28 0.94
N CYS A 263 -7.15 -1.57 0.69
CA CYS A 263 -5.84 -2.15 0.94
C CYS A 263 -5.34 -2.81 -0.34
N TYR A 264 -4.16 -2.39 -0.79
CA TYR A 264 -3.45 -2.95 -1.94
C TYR A 264 -2.07 -3.45 -1.52
N PRO A 265 -1.93 -4.66 -0.96
CA PRO A 265 -0.62 -5.32 -0.87
C PRO A 265 0.02 -5.36 -2.26
N GLY A 266 1.27 -4.92 -2.39
CA GLY A 266 1.91 -4.86 -3.70
C GLY A 266 3.43 -5.02 -3.69
N ALA A 267 3.96 -5.59 -4.75
CA ALA A 267 5.39 -5.66 -5.04
C ALA A 267 5.68 -4.91 -6.35
N PHE A 268 5.70 -3.57 -6.30
CA PHE A 268 5.99 -2.75 -7.48
C PHE A 268 7.48 -2.83 -7.85
N ASN A 269 7.75 -2.97 -9.14
CA ASN A 269 9.13 -2.93 -9.64
C ASN A 269 9.67 -1.49 -9.74
N MET A 270 10.99 -1.35 -9.80
CA MET A 270 11.67 -0.05 -9.90
C MET A 270 11.46 0.69 -11.23
N THR A 271 10.87 0.05 -12.25
CA THR A 271 10.56 0.72 -13.53
C THR A 271 9.23 1.46 -13.46
N THR A 272 8.22 0.85 -12.84
CA THR A 272 6.84 1.37 -12.79
C THR A 272 6.51 2.03 -11.45
N GLY A 273 7.17 1.61 -10.36
CA GLY A 273 7.04 2.15 -9.01
C GLY A 273 7.19 3.66 -8.93
N PRO A 274 8.37 4.21 -9.29
CA PRO A 274 8.64 5.65 -9.15
C PRO A 274 7.65 6.57 -9.89
N LEU A 275 7.02 6.06 -10.97
CA LEU A 275 6.10 6.84 -11.78
C LEU A 275 4.64 6.67 -11.35
N HIS A 276 4.25 5.47 -10.92
CA HIS A 276 2.83 5.11 -10.81
C HIS A 276 2.38 4.79 -9.38
N TRP A 277 3.27 4.37 -8.48
CA TRP A 277 2.86 3.86 -7.16
C TRP A 277 2.13 4.93 -6.34
N GLU A 278 2.81 6.02 -6.02
CA GLU A 278 2.21 7.13 -5.24
C GLU A 278 1.00 7.75 -5.97
N LEU A 279 1.11 7.91 -7.29
CA LEU A 279 0.06 8.55 -8.11
C LEU A 279 -1.24 7.75 -8.07
N LEU A 280 -1.18 6.43 -8.31
CA LEU A 280 -2.38 5.60 -8.37
C LEU A 280 -3.09 5.56 -7.02
N GLN A 281 -2.34 5.42 -5.92
CA GLN A 281 -2.90 5.35 -4.58
C GLN A 281 -3.60 6.64 -4.17
N ARG A 282 -2.94 7.79 -4.39
CA ARG A 282 -3.55 9.10 -4.18
C ARG A 282 -4.79 9.31 -5.05
N ALA A 283 -4.78 8.85 -6.29
CA ALA A 283 -5.95 8.90 -7.17
C ALA A 283 -7.10 8.05 -6.62
N ARG A 284 -6.85 6.80 -6.22
CA ARG A 284 -7.89 5.93 -5.63
C ARG A 284 -8.47 6.52 -4.36
N ALA A 285 -7.64 7.00 -3.44
CA ALA A 285 -8.09 7.63 -2.21
C ALA A 285 -8.96 8.87 -2.48
N MET A 286 -8.51 9.74 -3.40
CA MET A 286 -9.19 10.99 -3.73
C MET A 286 -10.52 10.76 -4.44
N ASP A 287 -10.54 9.93 -5.49
CA ASP A 287 -11.72 9.70 -6.32
C ASP A 287 -12.82 8.95 -5.54
N SER A 288 -12.42 8.01 -4.66
CA SER A 288 -13.36 7.21 -3.88
C SER A 288 -13.79 7.87 -2.56
N GLN A 289 -13.05 8.88 -2.09
CA GLN A 289 -13.17 9.48 -0.75
C GLN A 289 -12.95 8.46 0.38
N ILE A 290 -12.05 7.49 0.16
CA ILE A 290 -11.71 6.40 1.09
C ILE A 290 -10.24 6.54 1.50
N LEU A 291 -9.89 6.14 2.73
CA LEU A 291 -8.49 6.00 3.14
C LEU A 291 -7.83 4.85 2.34
N ASP A 292 -6.57 5.01 1.94
CA ASP A 292 -5.78 3.95 1.30
C ASP A 292 -4.63 3.53 2.22
N GLY A 293 -4.43 2.22 2.42
CA GLY A 293 -3.39 1.64 3.28
C GLY A 293 -2.47 0.73 2.48
N GLU A 294 -1.16 1.01 2.50
CA GLU A 294 -0.18 0.43 1.58
C GLU A 294 0.91 -0.35 2.31
N SER A 295 1.23 -1.58 1.90
CA SER A 295 2.48 -2.20 2.30
C SER A 295 3.08 -2.99 1.14
N GLY A 296 4.38 -2.85 0.94
CA GLY A 296 5.08 -3.44 -0.20
C GLY A 296 6.45 -3.99 0.15
N VAL A 297 6.94 -4.89 -0.70
CA VAL A 297 8.32 -5.41 -0.67
C VAL A 297 9.14 -4.54 -1.61
N ASP A 298 10.19 -3.88 -1.08
CA ASP A 298 11.16 -3.22 -1.95
C ASP A 298 12.05 -4.29 -2.62
N SER A 299 11.97 -4.37 -3.94
CA SER A 299 12.76 -5.31 -4.74
C SER A 299 14.22 -4.84 -4.97
N SER A 300 14.59 -3.66 -4.47
CA SER A 300 15.92 -3.08 -4.65
C SER A 300 17.04 -3.78 -3.87
N GLU A 301 16.72 -4.53 -2.81
CA GLU A 301 17.71 -5.27 -1.99
C GLU A 301 18.06 -6.67 -2.53
N TRP A 302 17.47 -7.09 -3.66
CA TRP A 302 17.73 -8.42 -4.26
C TRP A 302 18.91 -8.46 -5.23
N TRP A 303 19.59 -7.34 -5.42
CA TRP A 303 20.74 -7.20 -6.32
C TRP A 303 21.83 -6.30 -5.73
N THR A 304 22.48 -6.80 -4.67
CA THR A 304 23.91 -6.57 -4.37
C THR A 304 24.54 -7.86 -3.88
#